data_AF-A0A7C6AKK5-F1
#
_entry.id   AF-A0A7C6AKK5-F1
#
_cell.length_a   1.000
_cell.length_b   1.000
_cell.length_c   1.000
_cell.angle_alpha   90.00
_cell.angle_beta   90.00
_cell.angle_gamma   90.00
#
_symmetry.space_group_name_H-M   'P 1'
#
loop_
_entity.id
_entity.type
_entity.pdbx_description
1 polymer ?
#
loop_
_entity_poly.entity_id
_entity_poly.type
_entity_poly.pdbx_seq_one_letter_code
_entity_poly.pdbx_strand_id
1 'polypeptide(L)'
;MRQIIFLVTGVSLILGTILIAQTNFTYVGASKCAMCHKTEKQGQQHPIWEKSKHATSLNALTSPQAASIAQSAGVTNPADSPQCLKCHSPLYEKAAELKAEGVTCEVCHGPGSEYRKLNVMKDRDLAVKNGLILYGSEEAIKKHCLTCHANAHGKSFDFATSWAKIKHPVPEAK
;
A
#
# COMPACT_ATOMS: atom_id res chain seq x y z
N MET A 1 -0.62 44.28 67.07
CA MET A 1 -0.96 42.99 66.42
C MET A 1 -1.70 43.30 65.12
N ARG A 2 -1.05 43.14 63.97
CA ARG A 2 -1.63 43.41 62.64
C ARG A 2 -1.31 42.21 61.77
N GLN A 3 -2.32 41.38 61.51
CA GLN A 3 -2.19 40.18 60.71
C GLN A 3 -2.14 40.56 59.23
N ILE A 4 -1.11 40.11 58.53
CA ILE A 4 -0.98 40.25 57.07
C ILE A 4 -1.41 38.91 56.49
N ILE A 5 -2.59 38.89 55.87
CA ILE A 5 -3.14 37.76 55.13
C ILE A 5 -2.47 37.77 53.74
N PHE A 6 -1.61 36.80 53.46
CA PHE A 6 -1.10 36.57 52.11
C PHE A 6 -2.11 35.73 51.32
N LEU A 7 -2.78 36.39 50.37
CA LEU A 7 -3.70 35.75 49.43
C LEU A 7 -2.86 35.11 48.31
N VAL A 8 -2.64 33.80 48.39
CA VAL A 8 -1.99 33.04 47.31
C VAL A 8 -3.06 32.71 46.27
N THR A 9 -3.15 33.52 45.23
CA THR A 9 -3.93 33.21 44.03
C THR A 9 -3.23 32.09 43.24
N GLY A 10 -3.73 30.86 43.38
CA GLY A 10 -3.28 29.72 42.59
C GLY A 10 -3.68 29.88 41.13
N VAL A 11 -2.71 30.16 40.25
CA VAL A 11 -2.88 30.07 38.80
C VAL A 11 -2.71 28.61 38.41
N SER A 12 -3.82 27.88 38.33
CA SER A 12 -3.84 26.52 37.78
C SER A 12 -3.55 26.58 36.28
N LEU A 13 -2.34 26.23 35.87
CA LEU A 13 -1.97 26.00 34.47
C LEU A 13 -2.72 24.75 33.98
N ILE A 14 -3.84 24.93 33.29
CA ILE A 14 -4.49 23.84 32.54
C ILE A 14 -3.66 23.61 31.29
N LEU A 15 -2.75 22.63 31.37
CA LEU A 15 -2.03 22.10 30.21
C LEU A 15 -3.03 21.31 29.35
N GLY A 16 -3.69 22.01 28.42
CA GLY A 16 -4.56 21.37 27.44
C GLY A 16 -3.75 20.45 26.53
N THR A 17 -3.89 19.14 26.70
CA THR A 17 -3.34 18.15 25.78
C THR A 17 -4.13 18.21 24.48
N ILE A 18 -3.53 18.78 23.44
CA ILE A 18 -4.04 18.66 22.07
C ILE A 18 -3.84 17.20 21.66
N LEU A 19 -4.91 16.39 21.76
CA LEU A 19 -5.00 15.09 21.13
C LEU A 19 -4.96 15.30 19.61
N ILE A 20 -3.76 15.27 19.03
CA ILE A 20 -3.61 15.12 17.59
C ILE A 20 -4.06 13.69 17.28
N ALA A 21 -5.25 13.56 16.68
CA ALA A 21 -5.71 12.28 16.16
C ALA A 21 -4.68 11.76 15.15
N GLN A 22 -3.92 10.73 15.53
CA GLN A 22 -3.06 10.01 14.60
C GLN A 22 -3.98 9.24 13.65
N THR A 23 -4.16 9.73 12.42
CA THR A 23 -4.78 8.96 11.34
C THR A 23 -3.83 7.85 10.90
N ASN A 24 -3.81 6.76 11.65
CA ASN A 24 -3.12 5.53 11.24
C ASN A 24 -4.02 4.79 10.25
N PHE A 25 -3.90 5.11 8.96
CA PHE A 25 -4.57 4.37 7.89
C PHE A 25 -4.05 2.94 7.85
N THR A 26 -4.95 1.96 7.77
CA THR A 26 -4.60 0.54 7.73
C THR A 26 -4.88 -0.07 6.37
N TYR A 27 -4.19 -1.16 6.09
CA TYR A 27 -4.39 -1.96 4.89
C TYR A 27 -5.57 -2.91 5.11
N VAL A 28 -6.37 -3.13 4.07
CA VAL A 28 -7.62 -3.90 4.16
C VAL A 28 -7.69 -5.10 3.22
N GLY A 29 -6.72 -5.23 2.32
CA GLY A 29 -6.61 -6.34 1.37
C GLY A 29 -7.49 -6.21 0.13
N ALA A 30 -7.11 -6.94 -0.91
CA ALA A 30 -7.74 -6.89 -2.22
C ALA A 30 -9.22 -7.27 -2.18
N SER A 31 -9.62 -8.16 -1.25
CA SER A 31 -11.02 -8.59 -1.09
C SER A 31 -11.99 -7.43 -0.87
N LYS A 32 -11.56 -6.37 -0.16
CA LYS A 32 -12.40 -5.17 0.06
C LYS A 32 -12.49 -4.31 -1.19
N CYS A 33 -11.41 -4.19 -1.95
CA CYS A 33 -11.39 -3.50 -3.25
C CYS A 33 -12.28 -4.23 -4.27
N ALA A 34 -12.25 -5.58 -4.23
CA ALA A 34 -13.02 -6.45 -5.11
C ALA A 34 -14.54 -6.22 -5.03
N MET A 35 -15.06 -5.74 -3.90
CA MET A 35 -16.50 -5.48 -3.76
C MET A 35 -16.99 -4.41 -4.76
N CYS A 36 -16.12 -3.49 -5.18
CA CYS A 36 -16.47 -2.34 -6.02
C CYS A 36 -15.57 -2.14 -7.23
N HIS A 37 -14.64 -3.04 -7.56
CA HIS A 37 -13.72 -2.87 -8.70
C HIS A 37 -13.66 -4.10 -9.61
N LYS A 38 -14.79 -4.79 -9.79
CA LYS A 38 -14.91 -6.00 -10.63
C LYS A 38 -15.51 -5.74 -12.00
N THR A 39 -16.28 -4.67 -12.15
CA THR A 39 -17.10 -4.45 -13.35
C THR A 39 -16.32 -3.75 -14.46
N GLU A 40 -16.80 -3.88 -15.70
CA GLU A 40 -16.28 -3.12 -16.85
C GLU A 40 -16.41 -1.61 -16.63
N LYS A 41 -17.51 -1.15 -16.04
CA LYS A 41 -17.72 0.27 -15.70
C LYS A 41 -16.66 0.83 -14.74
N GLN A 42 -15.98 -0.04 -14.00
CA GLN A 42 -14.90 0.33 -13.08
C GLN A 42 -13.51 0.00 -13.64
N GLY A 43 -13.41 -0.49 -14.88
CA GLY A 43 -12.14 -0.83 -15.53
C GLY A 43 -11.60 -2.22 -15.19
N GLN A 44 -12.42 -3.13 -14.64
CA GLN A 44 -12.03 -4.51 -14.30
C GLN A 44 -10.74 -4.59 -13.43
N GLN A 45 -10.53 -3.64 -12.54
CA GLN A 45 -9.25 -3.47 -11.82
C GLN A 45 -8.87 -4.72 -11.01
N HIS A 46 -9.81 -5.28 -10.24
CA HIS A 46 -9.56 -6.50 -9.47
C HIS A 46 -9.31 -7.71 -10.39
N PRO A 47 -10.17 -8.04 -11.39
CA PRO A 47 -9.89 -9.11 -12.33
C PRO A 47 -8.54 -9.01 -13.06
N ILE A 48 -8.11 -7.80 -13.41
CA ILE A 48 -6.79 -7.56 -14.04
C ILE A 48 -5.66 -7.86 -13.05
N TRP A 49 -5.76 -7.36 -11.82
CA TRP A 49 -4.77 -7.65 -10.76
C TRP A 49 -4.70 -9.14 -10.42
N GLU A 50 -5.84 -9.78 -10.22
CA GLU A 50 -5.96 -11.19 -9.81
C GLU A 50 -5.29 -12.14 -10.81
N LYS A 51 -5.38 -11.82 -12.11
CA LYS A 51 -4.73 -12.59 -13.19
C LYS A 51 -3.25 -12.25 -13.40
N SER A 52 -2.72 -11.26 -12.67
CA SER A 52 -1.35 -10.79 -12.84
C SER A 52 -0.33 -11.59 -12.03
N LYS A 53 0.96 -11.41 -12.35
CA LYS A 53 2.06 -11.95 -11.54
C LYS A 53 2.19 -11.29 -10.17
N HIS A 54 1.57 -10.14 -9.96
CA HIS A 54 1.59 -9.45 -8.66
C HIS A 54 0.76 -10.22 -7.62
N ALA A 55 -0.45 -10.68 -7.98
CA ALA A 55 -1.32 -11.46 -7.10
C ALA A 55 -0.74 -12.83 -6.70
N THR A 56 0.23 -13.35 -7.47
CA THR A 56 0.90 -14.63 -7.20
C THR A 56 2.38 -14.46 -6.84
N SER A 57 2.81 -13.24 -6.54
CA SER A 57 4.21 -12.90 -6.32
C SER A 57 4.84 -13.65 -5.14
N LEU A 58 4.13 -13.83 -4.02
CA LEU A 58 4.63 -14.64 -2.90
C LEU A 58 4.85 -16.10 -3.33
N ASN A 59 3.89 -16.69 -4.07
CA ASN A 59 3.99 -18.07 -4.56
C ASN A 59 5.19 -18.24 -5.51
N ALA A 60 5.63 -17.20 -6.22
CA ALA A 60 6.81 -17.29 -7.07
C ALA A 60 8.10 -17.63 -6.29
N LEU A 61 8.13 -17.37 -4.97
CA LEU A 61 9.26 -17.70 -4.10
C LEU A 61 9.40 -19.20 -3.82
N THR A 62 8.40 -20.03 -4.15
CA THR A 62 8.49 -21.49 -4.03
C THR A 62 9.05 -22.16 -5.30
N SER A 63 9.36 -21.38 -6.34
CA SER A 63 9.87 -21.91 -7.60
C SER A 63 11.33 -22.39 -7.50
N PRO A 64 11.76 -23.35 -8.33
CA PRO A 64 13.17 -23.76 -8.40
C PRO A 64 14.13 -22.60 -8.70
N GLN A 65 13.69 -21.64 -9.52
CA GLN A 65 14.48 -20.42 -9.79
C GLN A 65 14.66 -19.58 -8.52
N ALA A 66 13.61 -19.39 -7.74
CA ALA A 66 13.70 -18.66 -6.48
C ALA A 66 14.61 -19.38 -5.47
N ALA A 67 14.55 -20.71 -5.39
CA ALA A 67 15.43 -21.50 -4.53
C ALA A 67 16.92 -21.31 -4.91
N SER A 68 17.25 -21.32 -6.20
CA SER A 68 18.63 -21.08 -6.67
C SER A 68 19.11 -19.66 -6.33
N ILE A 69 18.27 -18.64 -6.57
CA ILE A 69 18.61 -17.25 -6.23
C ILE A 69 18.78 -17.08 -4.72
N ALA A 70 17.89 -17.67 -3.92
CA ALA A 70 17.94 -17.63 -2.46
C ALA A 70 19.23 -18.27 -1.95
N GLN A 71 19.62 -19.44 -2.50
CA GLN A 71 20.88 -20.10 -2.17
C GLN A 71 22.09 -19.19 -2.45
N SER A 72 22.17 -18.58 -3.63
CA SER A 72 23.26 -17.64 -3.97
C SER A 72 23.27 -16.39 -3.08
N ALA A 73 22.13 -16.01 -2.52
CA ALA A 73 21.99 -14.90 -1.58
C ALA A 73 22.19 -15.31 -0.10
N GLY A 74 22.44 -16.59 0.20
CA GLY A 74 22.56 -17.08 1.58
C GLY A 74 21.24 -17.11 2.35
N VAL A 75 20.11 -17.18 1.65
CA VAL A 75 18.75 -17.19 2.22
C VAL A 75 18.18 -18.61 2.21
N THR A 76 17.87 -19.15 3.38
CA THR A 76 17.29 -20.50 3.52
C THR A 76 15.80 -20.54 3.17
N ASN A 77 15.02 -19.55 3.63
CA ASN A 77 13.58 -19.49 3.39
C ASN A 77 13.20 -18.14 2.75
N PRO A 78 13.09 -18.06 1.41
CA PRO A 78 12.79 -16.82 0.73
C PRO A 78 11.40 -16.27 1.08
N ALA A 79 10.41 -17.13 1.33
CA ALA A 79 9.04 -16.73 1.66
C ALA A 79 8.92 -16.05 3.04
N ASP A 80 9.95 -16.14 3.88
CA ASP A 80 10.02 -15.49 5.20
C ASP A 80 11.17 -14.47 5.29
N SER A 81 11.94 -14.28 4.22
CA SER A 81 13.09 -13.38 4.22
C SER A 81 12.70 -11.95 3.81
N PRO A 82 12.98 -10.93 4.63
CA PRO A 82 12.83 -9.51 4.26
C PRO A 82 13.45 -9.16 2.91
N GLN A 83 14.59 -9.79 2.57
CA GLN A 83 15.30 -9.55 1.31
C GLN A 83 14.46 -9.92 0.08
N CYS A 84 13.57 -10.90 0.21
CA CYS A 84 12.67 -11.34 -0.85
C CYS A 84 11.30 -10.66 -0.72
N LEU A 85 10.77 -10.55 0.50
CA LEU A 85 9.43 -10.03 0.77
C LEU A 85 9.28 -8.54 0.42
N LYS A 86 10.36 -7.76 0.46
CA LYS A 86 10.34 -6.36 0.00
C LYS A 86 9.74 -6.14 -1.40
N CYS A 87 9.78 -7.17 -2.27
CA CYS A 87 9.20 -7.12 -3.62
C CYS A 87 8.07 -8.14 -3.83
N HIS A 88 8.08 -9.26 -3.11
CA HIS A 88 7.14 -10.36 -3.30
C HIS A 88 5.96 -10.36 -2.31
N SER A 89 6.04 -9.55 -1.26
CA SER A 89 4.94 -9.26 -0.35
C SER A 89 5.24 -7.95 0.40
N PRO A 90 5.26 -6.79 -0.27
CA PRO A 90 5.87 -5.57 0.28
C PRO A 90 5.20 -5.02 1.55
N LEU A 91 3.98 -5.47 1.86
CA LEU A 91 3.25 -5.07 3.06
C LEU A 91 3.49 -6.01 4.26
N TYR A 92 4.36 -7.02 4.15
CA TYR A 92 4.51 -8.06 5.18
C TYR A 92 4.76 -7.54 6.61
N GLU A 93 5.42 -6.38 6.79
CA GLU A 93 5.63 -5.78 8.12
C GLU A 93 4.46 -4.93 8.60
N LYS A 94 3.69 -4.34 7.67
CA LYS A 94 2.62 -3.39 7.98
C LYS A 94 1.24 -4.04 8.07
N ALA A 95 1.08 -5.19 7.40
CA ALA A 95 -0.15 -5.96 7.30
C ALA A 95 0.21 -7.42 7.03
N ALA A 96 0.71 -8.12 8.07
CA ALA A 96 1.19 -9.49 7.97
C ALA A 96 0.09 -10.48 7.51
N GLU A 97 -1.16 -10.18 7.83
CA GLU A 97 -2.35 -10.91 7.37
C GLU A 97 -2.54 -10.85 5.85
N LEU A 98 -2.03 -9.82 5.19
CA LEU A 98 -2.07 -9.67 3.73
C LEU A 98 -0.85 -10.29 3.04
N LYS A 99 0.07 -10.90 3.80
CA LYS A 99 1.31 -11.44 3.23
C LYS A 99 1.05 -12.37 2.04
N ALA A 100 0.03 -13.22 2.16
CA ALA A 100 -0.37 -14.19 1.14
C ALA A 100 -0.89 -13.56 -0.16
N GLU A 101 -1.38 -12.31 -0.14
CA GLU A 101 -1.80 -11.59 -1.34
C GLU A 101 -0.60 -11.12 -2.18
N GLY A 102 0.61 -11.18 -1.63
CA GLY A 102 1.83 -10.72 -2.28
C GLY A 102 1.79 -9.20 -2.56
N VAL A 103 2.01 -8.82 -3.82
CA VAL A 103 1.82 -7.45 -4.29
C VAL A 103 0.32 -7.20 -4.50
N THR A 104 -0.37 -6.80 -3.43
CA THR A 104 -1.80 -6.45 -3.43
C THR A 104 -2.09 -5.06 -4.03
N CYS A 105 -3.37 -4.69 -4.12
CA CYS A 105 -3.83 -3.38 -4.61
C CYS A 105 -3.14 -2.21 -3.89
N GLU A 106 -3.02 -2.33 -2.57
CA GLU A 106 -2.58 -1.27 -1.67
C GLU A 106 -1.07 -1.05 -1.65
N VAL A 107 -0.29 -1.92 -2.31
CA VAL A 107 1.14 -1.64 -2.59
C VAL A 107 1.27 -0.43 -3.50
N CYS A 108 0.40 -0.33 -4.50
CA CYS A 108 0.38 0.78 -5.46
C CYS A 108 -0.54 1.93 -5.01
N HIS A 109 -1.67 1.60 -4.37
CA HIS A 109 -2.76 2.54 -4.07
C HIS A 109 -2.80 3.04 -2.61
N GLY A 110 -1.91 2.56 -1.73
CA GLY A 110 -1.88 2.97 -0.33
C GLY A 110 -2.95 2.30 0.54
N PRO A 111 -2.96 2.58 1.85
CA PRO A 111 -3.85 1.95 2.83
C PRO A 111 -5.32 2.35 2.63
N GLY A 112 -6.17 1.37 2.35
CA GLY A 112 -7.55 1.54 1.92
C GLY A 112 -8.59 1.67 3.04
N SER A 113 -8.19 1.63 4.32
CA SER A 113 -9.15 1.64 5.44
C SER A 113 -10.15 2.79 5.36
N GLU A 114 -9.67 3.99 5.00
CA GLU A 114 -10.49 5.20 4.99
C GLU A 114 -11.02 5.55 3.60
N TYR A 115 -10.18 5.50 2.55
CA TYR A 115 -10.62 5.92 1.22
C TYR A 115 -11.61 4.96 0.54
N ARG A 116 -11.71 3.69 0.96
CA ARG A 116 -12.67 2.73 0.38
C ARG A 116 -14.14 3.07 0.68
N LYS A 117 -14.41 3.93 1.67
CA LYS A 117 -15.79 4.33 2.03
C LYS A 117 -16.40 5.07 0.85
N LEU A 118 -17.60 4.70 0.43
CA LEU A 118 -18.18 5.19 -0.83
C LEU A 118 -18.26 6.73 -0.93
N ASN A 119 -18.58 7.39 0.18
CA ASN A 119 -18.64 8.85 0.27
C ASN A 119 -17.25 9.52 0.18
N VAL A 120 -16.18 8.80 0.55
CA VAL A 120 -14.80 9.25 0.40
C VAL A 120 -14.27 8.93 -1.00
N MET A 121 -14.43 7.68 -1.45
CA MET A 121 -13.92 7.18 -2.73
C MET A 121 -14.42 7.98 -3.94
N LYS A 122 -15.65 8.49 -3.89
CA LYS A 122 -16.24 9.29 -4.98
C LYS A 122 -15.61 10.68 -5.12
N ASP A 123 -14.96 11.19 -4.08
CA ASP A 123 -14.22 12.44 -4.10
C ASP A 123 -12.73 12.12 -4.12
N ARG A 124 -12.10 12.38 -5.27
CA ARG A 124 -10.69 12.03 -5.50
C ARG A 124 -9.76 12.73 -4.50
N ASP A 125 -9.99 14.00 -4.19
CA ASP A 125 -9.13 14.75 -3.29
C ASP A 125 -9.32 14.30 -1.84
N LEU A 126 -10.56 13.98 -1.47
CA LEU A 126 -10.85 13.40 -0.17
C LEU A 126 -10.23 12.00 -0.04
N ALA A 127 -10.28 11.17 -1.08
CA ALA A 127 -9.63 9.86 -1.09
C ALA A 127 -8.12 9.97 -0.89
N VAL A 128 -7.44 10.92 -1.55
CA VAL A 128 -6.00 11.18 -1.37
C VAL A 128 -5.69 11.58 0.08
N LYS A 129 -6.48 12.50 0.65
CA LYS A 129 -6.35 12.90 2.06
C LYS A 129 -6.56 11.73 3.03
N ASN A 130 -7.22 10.66 2.59
CA ASN A 130 -7.55 9.46 3.38
C ASN A 130 -6.74 8.22 2.96
N GLY A 131 -5.54 8.42 2.38
CA GLY A 131 -4.55 7.35 2.18
C GLY A 131 -4.39 6.85 0.75
N LEU A 132 -5.22 7.30 -0.20
CA LEU A 132 -5.08 6.91 -1.61
C LEU A 132 -3.79 7.51 -2.19
N ILE A 133 -2.97 6.65 -2.79
CA ILE A 133 -1.82 7.06 -3.58
C ILE A 133 -2.26 7.23 -5.03
N LEU A 134 -1.96 8.41 -5.59
CA LEU A 134 -2.12 8.72 -6.99
C LEU A 134 -0.78 9.16 -7.58
N TYR A 135 -0.52 8.69 -8.78
CA TYR A 135 0.68 9.05 -9.53
C TYR A 135 0.34 10.19 -10.48
N GLY A 136 1.05 11.31 -10.34
CA GLY A 136 0.80 12.52 -11.14
C GLY A 136 1.34 12.46 -12.57
N SER A 137 2.19 11.48 -12.90
CA SER A 137 2.74 11.30 -14.24
C SER A 137 3.15 9.84 -14.49
N GLU A 138 3.42 9.51 -15.76
CA GLU A 138 3.95 8.20 -16.15
C GLU A 138 5.32 7.92 -15.49
N GLU A 139 6.17 8.93 -15.37
CA GLU A 139 7.47 8.83 -14.71
C GLU A 139 7.32 8.50 -13.22
N ALA A 140 6.31 9.06 -12.55
CA ALA A 140 6.01 8.74 -11.16
C ALA A 140 5.56 7.27 -11.00
N ILE A 141 4.74 6.77 -11.93
CA ILE A 141 4.35 5.34 -11.97
C ILE A 141 5.59 4.48 -12.21
N LYS A 142 6.40 4.79 -13.23
CA LYS A 142 7.61 4.06 -13.57
C LYS A 142 8.59 4.02 -12.39
N LYS A 143 8.78 5.14 -11.69
CA LYS A 143 9.63 5.21 -10.49
C LYS A 143 9.14 4.26 -9.40
N HIS A 144 7.83 4.18 -9.18
CA HIS A 144 7.26 3.21 -8.24
C HIS A 144 7.49 1.76 -8.69
N CYS A 145 7.26 1.42 -9.96
CA CYS A 145 7.54 0.09 -10.49
C CYS A 145 9.00 -0.33 -10.29
N LEU A 146 9.94 0.61 -10.52
CA LEU A 146 11.37 0.37 -10.42
C LEU A 146 11.87 0.14 -8.99
N THR A 147 11.07 0.42 -7.95
CA THR A 147 11.41 0.05 -6.57
C THR A 147 11.66 -1.46 -6.41
N CYS A 148 10.98 -2.27 -7.22
CA CYS A 148 11.15 -3.72 -7.28
C CYS A 148 11.81 -4.16 -8.58
N HIS A 149 11.43 -3.57 -9.71
CA HIS A 149 11.83 -4.07 -11.03
C HIS A 149 13.22 -3.62 -11.49
N ALA A 150 13.85 -2.61 -10.88
CA ALA A 150 15.19 -2.16 -11.28
C ALA A 150 16.26 -3.24 -11.13
N ASN A 151 16.13 -4.11 -10.12
CA ASN A 151 17.09 -5.16 -9.78
C ASN A 151 16.42 -6.54 -9.74
N ALA A 152 15.58 -6.85 -10.74
CA ALA A 152 14.80 -8.09 -10.81
C ALA A 152 15.64 -9.32 -11.24
N HIS A 153 16.76 -9.56 -10.56
CA HIS A 153 17.64 -10.71 -10.77
C HIS A 153 18.12 -10.86 -12.23
N GLY A 154 18.58 -9.75 -12.82
CA GLY A 154 19.08 -9.70 -14.20
C GLY A 154 17.99 -9.74 -15.28
N LYS A 155 16.70 -9.77 -14.90
CA LYS A 155 15.60 -9.68 -15.87
C LYS A 155 15.39 -8.22 -16.29
N SER A 156 15.40 -7.98 -17.59
CA SER A 156 15.05 -6.68 -18.16
C SER A 156 13.61 -6.31 -17.82
N PHE A 157 13.36 -5.04 -17.55
CA PHE A 157 12.03 -4.49 -17.33
C PHE A 157 11.69 -3.44 -18.38
N ASP A 158 10.79 -3.80 -19.30
CA ASP A 158 10.19 -2.83 -20.22
C ASP A 158 8.92 -2.25 -19.60
N PHE A 159 8.96 -0.94 -19.30
CA PHE A 159 7.87 -0.27 -18.59
C PHE A 159 6.60 -0.23 -19.44
N ALA A 160 6.67 0.18 -20.71
CA ALA A 160 5.49 0.36 -21.55
C ALA A 160 4.70 -0.95 -21.74
N THR A 161 5.40 -2.04 -22.06
CA THR A 161 4.80 -3.38 -22.23
C THR A 161 4.26 -3.92 -20.92
N SER A 162 4.94 -3.67 -19.80
CA SER A 162 4.49 -4.15 -18.48
C SER A 162 3.28 -3.36 -17.99
N TRP A 163 3.29 -2.04 -18.21
CA TRP A 163 2.19 -1.14 -17.86
C TRP A 163 0.92 -1.49 -18.64
N ALA A 164 1.04 -1.82 -19.94
CA ALA A 164 -0.09 -2.24 -20.77
C ALA A 164 -0.83 -3.48 -20.23
N LYS A 165 -0.18 -4.32 -19.42
CA LYS A 165 -0.77 -5.54 -18.84
C LYS A 165 -1.51 -5.31 -17.52
N ILE A 166 -1.19 -4.21 -16.82
CA ILE A 166 -1.70 -3.96 -15.46
C ILE A 166 -2.54 -2.69 -15.39
N LYS A 167 -2.40 -1.73 -16.33
CA LYS A 167 -3.20 -0.51 -16.34
C LYS A 167 -4.69 -0.85 -16.42
N HIS A 168 -5.48 -0.21 -15.56
CA HIS A 168 -6.91 -0.45 -15.42
C HIS A 168 -7.67 0.88 -15.27
N PRO A 169 -7.58 1.79 -16.26
CA PRO A 169 -8.32 3.04 -16.18
C PRO A 169 -9.82 2.75 -16.12
N VAL A 170 -10.53 3.54 -15.31
CA VAL A 170 -12.00 3.59 -15.39
C VAL A 170 -12.35 4.10 -16.79
N PRO A 171 -13.17 3.38 -17.58
CA PRO A 171 -13.55 3.83 -18.91
C PRO A 171 -14.26 5.18 -18.85
N GLU A 172 -14.06 6.00 -19.88
CA GLU A 172 -14.85 7.22 -20.05
C GLU A 172 -16.34 6.86 -20.16
N ALA A 173 -17.19 7.70 -19.57
CA ALA A 173 -18.62 7.55 -19.75
C ALA A 173 -18.94 7.71 -21.24
N LYS A 174 -19.57 6.68 -21.83
CA LYS A 174 -20.13 6.78 -23.18
C LYS A 174 -21.33 7.72 -23.20
#